data_AF-A0A3P9L4H2-F1
#
_entry.id   AF-A0A3P9L4H2-F1
#
_cell.length_a   1.000
_cell.length_b   1.000
_cell.length_c   1.000
_cell.angle_alpha   90.00
_cell.angle_beta   90.00
_cell.angle_gamma   90.00
#
_symmetry.space_group_name_H-M   'P 1'
#
loop_
_entity.id
_entity.type
_entity.pdbx_description
1 polymer ?
#
loop_
_entity_poly.entity_id
_entity_poly.type
_entity_poly.pdbx_seq_one_letter_code
_entity_poly.pdbx_strand_id
1 'polypeptide(L)'
;SVNRELSVRGRGARLLHINISAHNSGGEFLMNFFLSFMLVFMYHVAAECKRIIKCLLLMQMAPTKKGEKKKGRSAINEVVTREYTINIHKRIHGVGFKRRAPRAINEIRKFAMKEMGTPDVRIDTRLNKAVWSKGVRNVPYRMRVRLSRKRNEDEDSPNKLYTLVTYVPVTTCKGLQTVNVDEN
;
A
#
# COMPACT_ATOMS: atom_id res chain seq x y z
N SER A 1 16.60 -26.72 -42.55
CA SER A 1 16.15 -26.87 -41.16
C SER A 1 16.07 -25.51 -40.49
N VAL A 2 14.88 -25.19 -39.96
CA VAL A 2 14.55 -24.21 -38.90
C VAL A 2 14.82 -22.73 -39.26
N ASN A 3 13.81 -22.01 -39.77
CA ASN A 3 12.88 -21.15 -39.01
C ASN A 3 13.54 -20.20 -37.99
N ARG A 4 13.49 -18.89 -38.25
CA ARG A 4 12.71 -17.96 -37.40
C ARG A 4 12.56 -16.58 -38.05
N GLU A 5 11.33 -16.43 -38.49
CA GLU A 5 10.52 -15.26 -38.74
C GLU A 5 10.60 -14.11 -37.70
N LEU A 6 10.07 -12.97 -38.15
CA LEU A 6 9.47 -11.82 -37.44
C LEU A 6 10.39 -10.63 -37.19
N SER A 7 10.35 -9.61 -38.06
CA SER A 7 9.29 -8.59 -38.17
C SER A 7 9.31 -7.59 -37.03
N VAL A 8 9.89 -6.41 -37.26
CA VAL A 8 9.27 -5.15 -36.81
C VAL A 8 9.48 -4.09 -37.88
N ARG A 9 8.36 -3.66 -38.45
CA ARG A 9 8.17 -2.54 -39.37
C ARG A 9 8.76 -1.25 -38.81
N GLY A 10 9.92 -0.85 -39.31
CA GLY A 10 10.45 0.51 -39.19
C GLY A 10 9.92 1.38 -40.33
N ARG A 11 9.11 2.37 -39.98
CA ARG A 11 8.48 3.35 -40.87
C ARG A 11 9.48 4.01 -41.82
N GLY A 12 9.05 4.14 -43.07
CA GLY A 12 9.85 4.65 -44.18
C GLY A 12 10.49 6.01 -43.90
N ALA A 13 11.81 6.05 -44.09
CA ALA A 13 12.52 7.25 -44.49
C ALA A 13 12.70 7.16 -46.01
N ARG A 14 11.92 7.96 -46.76
CA ARG A 14 12.20 8.21 -48.18
C ARG A 14 13.56 8.92 -48.23
N LEU A 15 14.57 8.21 -48.71
CA LEU A 15 15.89 8.75 -48.98
C LEU A 15 15.75 9.68 -50.20
N LEU A 16 15.60 10.97 -49.97
CA LEU A 16 15.69 11.98 -51.02
C LEU A 16 17.15 12.06 -51.45
N HIS A 17 17.40 11.65 -52.69
CA HIS A 17 18.68 11.80 -53.37
C HIS A 17 18.94 13.30 -53.58
N ILE A 18 19.89 13.87 -52.85
CA ILE A 18 20.37 15.24 -53.08
C ILE A 18 21.75 15.12 -53.74
N ASN A 19 21.79 15.28 -55.07
CA ASN A 19 23.04 15.49 -55.80
C ASN A 19 23.54 16.90 -55.46
N ILE A 20 24.65 16.99 -54.72
CA ILE A 20 25.32 18.26 -54.45
C ILE A 20 26.53 18.35 -55.39
N SER A 21 26.33 19.02 -56.52
CA SER A 21 27.43 19.57 -57.31
C SER A 21 27.95 20.81 -56.59
N ALA A 22 29.19 20.74 -56.14
CA ALA A 22 29.90 21.86 -55.55
C ALA A 22 30.25 22.89 -56.64
N HIS A 23 29.83 24.13 -56.46
CA HIS A 23 30.47 25.25 -57.12
C HIS A 23 30.57 26.45 -56.15
N ASN A 24 31.76 27.03 -56.14
CA ASN A 24 32.27 28.03 -55.20
C ASN A 24 31.43 29.31 -55.11
N SER A 25 31.11 29.72 -53.87
CA SER A 25 31.34 31.08 -53.35
C SER A 25 31.17 31.09 -51.83
N GLY A 26 32.09 31.76 -51.14
CA GLY A 26 32.39 31.56 -49.73
C GLY A 26 31.43 32.21 -48.72
N GLY A 27 31.64 31.85 -47.45
CA GLY A 27 31.32 32.69 -46.31
C GLY A 27 30.05 32.37 -45.51
N GLU A 28 28.95 31.92 -46.14
CA GLU A 28 27.63 31.88 -45.45
C GLU A 28 27.03 30.47 -45.26
N PHE A 29 27.70 29.43 -45.76
CA PHE A 29 27.19 28.05 -45.70
C PHE A 29 27.41 27.36 -44.35
N LEU A 30 28.44 27.76 -43.58
CA LEU A 30 28.79 27.08 -42.33
C LEU A 30 27.89 27.48 -41.15
N MET A 31 27.35 28.70 -41.14
CA MET A 31 26.44 29.13 -40.07
C MET A 31 25.02 28.57 -40.26
N ASN A 32 24.55 28.47 -41.50
CA ASN A 32 23.22 27.95 -41.79
C ASN A 32 23.12 26.42 -41.59
N PHE A 33 24.21 25.68 -41.80
CA PHE A 33 24.24 24.24 -41.51
C PHE A 33 24.31 23.97 -40.00
N PHE A 34 25.04 24.80 -39.24
CA PHE A 34 25.12 24.69 -37.78
C PHE A 34 23.81 25.06 -37.07
N LEU A 35 23.14 26.13 -37.51
CA LEU A 35 21.82 26.51 -36.97
C LEU A 35 20.73 25.51 -37.34
N SER A 36 20.76 24.94 -38.55
CA SER A 36 19.79 23.90 -38.96
C SER A 36 19.99 22.60 -38.17
N PHE A 37 21.23 22.18 -37.93
CA PHE A 37 21.53 21.01 -37.11
C PHE A 37 21.16 21.21 -35.63
N MET A 38 21.41 22.41 -35.07
CA MET A 38 21.01 22.76 -33.70
C MET A 38 19.48 22.83 -33.53
N LEU A 39 18.76 23.35 -34.53
CA LEU A 39 17.29 23.34 -34.52
C LEU A 39 16.74 21.92 -34.56
N VAL A 40 17.23 21.05 -35.45
CA VAL A 40 16.78 19.64 -35.52
C VAL A 40 17.11 18.87 -34.23
N PHE A 41 18.25 19.13 -33.61
CA PHE A 41 18.64 18.53 -32.33
C PHE A 41 17.74 19.01 -31.17
N MET A 42 17.45 20.32 -31.08
CA MET A 42 16.51 20.85 -30.09
C MET A 42 15.08 20.33 -30.28
N TYR A 43 14.61 20.19 -31.52
CA TYR A 43 13.30 19.60 -31.81
C TYR A 43 13.23 18.11 -31.46
N HIS A 44 14.33 17.35 -31.57
CA HIS A 44 14.37 15.94 -31.17
C HIS A 44 14.28 15.75 -29.65
N VAL A 45 15.02 16.57 -28.87
CA VAL A 45 14.96 16.54 -27.41
C VAL A 45 13.59 16.99 -26.89
N ALA A 46 12.95 17.99 -27.51
CA ALA A 46 11.61 18.44 -27.15
C ALA A 46 10.52 17.37 -27.40
N ALA A 47 10.68 16.51 -28.40
CA ALA A 47 9.74 15.44 -28.73
C ALA A 47 9.81 14.26 -27.74
N GLU A 48 10.98 13.98 -27.16
CA GLU A 48 11.14 12.94 -26.13
C GLU A 48 10.62 13.40 -24.75
N CYS A 49 10.83 14.67 -24.39
CA CYS A 49 10.29 15.24 -23.15
C CYS A 49 8.75 15.23 -23.11
N LYS A 50 8.06 15.49 -24.24
CA LYS A 50 6.59 15.40 -24.34
C LYS A 50 6.06 13.97 -24.10
N ARG A 51 6.81 12.93 -24.49
CA ARG A 51 6.43 11.52 -24.25
C ARG A 51 6.55 11.15 -22.78
N ILE A 52 7.61 11.61 -22.11
CA ILE A 52 7.83 11.37 -20.67
C ILE A 52 6.76 12.08 -19.84
N ILE A 53 6.44 13.34 -20.15
CA ILE A 53 5.40 14.11 -19.43
C ILE A 53 4.01 13.49 -19.64
N LYS A 54 3.69 13.00 -20.84
CA LYS A 54 2.40 12.31 -21.10
C LYS A 54 2.29 10.97 -20.37
N CYS A 55 3.40 10.26 -20.18
CA CYS A 55 3.46 9.02 -19.37
C CYS A 55 3.26 9.31 -17.88
N LEU A 56 3.88 10.38 -17.36
CA LEU A 56 3.72 10.80 -15.96
C LEU A 56 2.28 11.24 -15.67
N LEU A 57 1.61 11.91 -16.62
CA LEU A 57 0.22 12.33 -16.47
C LEU A 57 -0.77 11.14 -16.51
N LEU A 58 -0.47 10.08 -17.27
CA LEU A 58 -1.33 8.90 -17.40
C LEU A 58 -1.29 7.96 -16.19
N MET A 59 -0.28 8.08 -15.31
CA MET A 59 -0.20 7.28 -14.07
C MET A 59 -1.03 7.86 -12.91
N GLN A 60 -1.68 9.02 -13.08
CA GLN A 60 -2.42 9.71 -12.02
C GLN A 60 -3.95 9.45 -12.01
N MET A 61 -4.50 8.64 -12.92
CA MET A 61 -5.96 8.43 -12.99
C MET A 61 -6.34 6.95 -13.18
N ALA A 62 -5.93 6.10 -12.23
CA ALA A 62 -6.59 4.81 -12.04
C ALA A 62 -7.86 5.01 -11.18
N PRO A 63 -9.07 4.69 -11.68
CA PRO A 63 -10.26 4.73 -10.83
C PRO A 63 -10.13 3.64 -9.75
N THR A 64 -9.98 4.06 -8.49
CA THR A 64 -10.13 3.17 -7.35
C THR A 64 -11.56 2.62 -7.37
N LYS A 65 -11.71 1.29 -7.42
CA LYS A 65 -13.02 0.63 -7.36
C LYS A 65 -13.76 1.11 -6.10
N LYS A 66 -14.73 2.02 -6.26
CA LYS A 66 -15.69 2.36 -5.20
C LYS A 66 -16.48 1.09 -4.92
N GLY A 67 -16.18 0.45 -3.79
CA GLY A 67 -16.83 -0.77 -3.35
C GLY A 67 -18.34 -0.61 -3.32
N GLU A 68 -19.03 -1.62 -3.82
CA GLU A 68 -20.48 -1.78 -3.73
C GLU A 68 -20.96 -1.46 -2.30
N LYS A 69 -21.94 -0.56 -2.20
CA LYS A 69 -22.66 -0.31 -0.95
C LYS A 69 -23.43 -1.58 -0.58
N LYS A 70 -22.82 -2.42 0.26
CA LYS A 70 -23.52 -3.53 0.90
C LYS A 70 -24.68 -2.98 1.74
N LYS A 71 -25.84 -3.62 1.62
CA LYS A 71 -27.08 -3.40 2.41
C LYS A 71 -26.74 -3.02 3.85
N GLY A 72 -27.43 -2.00 4.37
CA GLY A 72 -27.17 -1.41 5.68
C GLY A 72 -26.95 -2.46 6.76
N ARG A 73 -25.78 -2.45 7.37
CA ARG A 73 -25.53 -3.23 8.59
C ARG A 73 -26.49 -2.70 9.66
N SER A 74 -27.30 -3.59 10.23
CA SER A 74 -28.21 -3.27 11.33
C SER A 74 -27.44 -2.75 12.56
N ALA A 75 -28.09 -1.91 13.39
CA ALA A 75 -27.48 -1.32 14.59
C ALA A 75 -26.94 -2.37 15.59
N ILE A 76 -27.54 -3.56 15.63
CA ILE A 76 -27.05 -4.70 16.45
C ILE A 76 -25.70 -5.21 15.93
N ASN A 77 -25.49 -5.16 14.61
CA ASN A 77 -24.19 -5.49 14.03
C ASN A 77 -23.15 -4.38 14.24
N GLU A 78 -23.47 -3.27 14.90
CA GLU A 78 -22.53 -2.18 15.20
C GLU A 78 -21.87 -2.37 16.57
N VAL A 79 -22.58 -2.81 17.60
CA VAL A 79 -21.97 -3.14 18.90
C VAL A 79 -21.72 -4.64 18.94
N VAL A 80 -20.45 -5.02 18.98
CA VAL A 80 -20.05 -6.41 18.86
C VAL A 80 -18.91 -6.66 19.84
N THR A 81 -19.02 -7.72 20.63
CA THR A 81 -17.89 -8.21 21.41
C THR A 81 -17.57 -9.67 21.09
N ARG A 82 -16.28 -9.93 20.89
CA ARG A 82 -15.78 -11.23 20.44
C ARG A 82 -14.46 -11.53 21.07
N GLU A 83 -14.26 -12.79 21.38
CA GLU A 83 -12.98 -13.30 21.82
C GLU A 83 -12.24 -14.02 20.71
N TYR A 84 -10.98 -13.63 20.56
CA TYR A 84 -10.08 -14.16 19.56
C TYR A 84 -8.81 -14.67 20.22
N THR A 85 -8.23 -15.71 19.61
CA THR A 85 -6.87 -16.14 19.93
C THR A 85 -5.92 -15.62 18.86
N ILE A 86 -5.11 -14.63 19.17
CA ILE A 86 -4.14 -14.05 18.24
C ILE A 86 -2.87 -14.91 18.26
N ASN A 87 -2.47 -15.42 17.09
CA ASN A 87 -1.14 -15.99 16.91
C ASN A 87 -0.14 -14.87 16.64
N ILE A 88 0.62 -14.50 17.68
CA ILE A 88 1.61 -13.43 17.61
C ILE A 88 2.90 -13.96 16.98
N HIS A 89 3.28 -15.21 17.26
CA HIS A 89 4.51 -15.83 16.77
C HIS A 89 4.65 -15.75 15.24
N LYS A 90 3.57 -16.04 14.51
CA LYS A 90 3.56 -15.93 13.03
C LYS A 90 3.73 -14.49 12.53
N ARG A 91 3.26 -13.50 13.30
CA ARG A 91 3.29 -12.07 12.92
C ARG A 91 4.63 -11.40 13.22
N ILE A 92 5.37 -11.92 14.19
CA ILE A 92 6.68 -11.39 14.62
C ILE A 92 7.86 -12.26 14.14
N HIS A 93 7.60 -13.17 13.20
CA HIS A 93 8.63 -13.99 12.57
C HIS A 93 9.59 -13.10 11.76
N GLY A 94 10.91 -13.34 11.87
CA GLY A 94 11.93 -12.54 11.17
C GLY A 94 12.14 -11.12 11.71
N VAL A 95 11.47 -10.71 12.78
CA VAL A 95 11.66 -9.37 13.37
C VAL A 95 12.82 -9.37 14.35
N GLY A 96 13.71 -8.37 14.25
CA GLY A 96 14.84 -8.19 15.16
C GLY A 96 14.41 -8.08 16.64
N PHE A 97 15.22 -8.63 17.55
CA PHE A 97 14.85 -8.85 18.95
C PHE A 97 14.39 -7.60 19.71
N LYS A 98 15.04 -6.45 19.49
CA LYS A 98 14.70 -5.18 20.16
C LYS A 98 13.33 -4.62 19.74
N ARG A 99 12.77 -5.09 18.62
CA ARG A 99 11.51 -4.56 18.05
C ARG A 99 10.35 -5.54 18.17
N ARG A 100 10.49 -6.71 18.80
CA ARG A 100 9.44 -7.74 18.80
C ARG A 100 8.21 -7.32 19.61
N ALA A 101 8.35 -6.92 20.87
CA ALA A 101 7.23 -6.44 21.68
C ALA A 101 6.50 -5.22 21.09
N PRO A 102 7.17 -4.12 20.68
CA PRO A 102 6.46 -2.99 20.06
C PRO A 102 5.83 -3.38 18.72
N ARG A 103 6.45 -4.29 17.95
CA ARG A 103 5.82 -4.82 16.74
C ARG A 103 4.59 -5.65 17.06
N ALA A 104 4.62 -6.49 18.09
CA ALA A 104 3.48 -7.30 18.49
C ALA A 104 2.25 -6.43 18.82
N ILE A 105 2.44 -5.32 19.54
CA ILE A 105 1.36 -4.36 19.84
C ILE A 105 0.78 -3.76 18.56
N ASN A 106 1.63 -3.35 17.63
CA ASN A 106 1.17 -2.83 16.33
C ASN A 106 0.44 -3.89 15.52
N GLU A 107 0.86 -5.15 15.58
CA GLU A 107 0.18 -6.26 14.91
C GLU A 107 -1.16 -6.63 15.57
N ILE A 108 -1.29 -6.47 16.90
CA ILE A 108 -2.57 -6.59 17.61
C ILE A 108 -3.52 -5.46 17.17
N ARG A 109 -3.02 -4.23 17.06
CA ARG A 109 -3.79 -3.08 16.55
C ARG A 109 -4.31 -3.33 15.12
N LYS A 110 -3.44 -3.80 14.22
CA LYS A 110 -3.82 -4.16 12.85
C LYS A 110 -4.84 -5.29 12.81
N PHE A 111 -4.72 -6.27 13.71
CA PHE A 111 -5.68 -7.36 13.81
C PHE A 111 -7.07 -6.83 14.20
N ALA A 112 -7.14 -6.00 15.25
CA ALA A 112 -8.39 -5.38 15.69
C ALA A 112 -9.03 -4.53 14.59
N MET A 113 -8.24 -3.71 13.91
CA MET A 113 -8.70 -2.88 12.78
C MET A 113 -9.26 -3.74 11.63
N LYS A 114 -8.64 -4.90 11.34
CA LYS A 114 -9.09 -5.81 10.28
C LYS A 114 -10.41 -6.52 10.63
N GLU A 115 -10.53 -7.03 11.86
CA GLU A 115 -11.71 -7.81 12.28
C GLU A 115 -12.93 -6.91 12.56
N MET A 116 -12.71 -5.76 13.21
CA MET A 116 -13.80 -4.85 13.63
C MET A 116 -14.10 -3.75 12.61
N GLY A 117 -13.15 -3.43 11.71
CA GLY A 117 -13.30 -2.41 10.69
C GLY A 117 -13.29 -0.97 11.23
N THR A 118 -12.80 -0.74 12.45
CA THR A 118 -12.66 0.60 13.02
C THR A 118 -11.23 1.11 12.90
N PRO A 119 -11.02 2.38 12.50
CA PRO A 119 -9.69 2.97 12.49
C PRO A 119 -9.18 3.29 13.90
N ASP A 120 -10.07 3.68 14.83
CA ASP A 120 -9.72 3.87 16.24
C ASP A 120 -9.70 2.53 16.99
N VAL A 121 -8.54 2.22 17.58
CA VAL A 121 -8.29 1.01 18.36
C VAL A 121 -7.54 1.40 19.63
N ARG A 122 -8.15 1.14 20.77
CA ARG A 122 -7.61 1.42 22.09
C ARG A 122 -7.16 0.13 22.74
N ILE A 123 -5.90 0.07 23.15
CA ILE A 123 -5.31 -1.11 23.77
C ILE A 123 -5.34 -0.92 25.28
N ASP A 124 -5.95 -1.87 25.99
CA ASP A 124 -5.97 -1.85 27.45
C ASP A 124 -4.56 -2.02 28.03
N THR A 125 -4.35 -1.40 29.18
CA THR A 125 -3.09 -1.46 29.93
C THR A 125 -2.76 -2.88 30.39
N ARG A 126 -3.76 -3.71 30.72
CA ARG A 126 -3.53 -5.11 31.11
C ARG A 126 -3.00 -5.94 29.95
N LEU A 127 -3.53 -5.71 28.75
CA LEU A 127 -3.02 -6.34 27.53
C LEU A 127 -1.58 -5.91 27.26
N ASN A 128 -1.29 -4.62 27.41
CA ASN A 128 0.08 -4.12 27.26
C ASN A 128 1.02 -4.82 28.25
N LYS A 129 0.67 -4.88 29.55
CA LYS A 129 1.46 -5.59 30.56
C LYS A 129 1.66 -7.08 30.21
N ALA A 130 0.62 -7.76 29.72
CA ALA A 130 0.72 -9.17 29.32
C ALA A 130 1.70 -9.38 28.15
N VAL A 131 1.68 -8.49 27.16
CA VAL A 131 2.63 -8.53 26.02
C VAL A 131 4.07 -8.30 26.47
N TRP A 132 4.28 -7.38 27.41
CA TRP A 132 5.60 -7.01 27.94
C TRP A 132 6.09 -7.87 29.12
N SER A 133 5.28 -8.81 29.61
CA SER A 133 5.55 -9.60 30.82
C SER A 133 6.91 -10.33 30.83
N LYS A 134 7.38 -10.78 29.65
CA LYS A 134 8.65 -11.51 29.47
C LYS A 134 9.75 -10.62 28.84
N GLY A 135 9.55 -9.30 28.83
CA GLY A 135 10.44 -8.32 28.22
C GLY A 135 10.30 -8.21 26.70
N VAL A 136 11.25 -7.52 26.06
CA VAL A 136 11.16 -7.12 24.65
C VAL A 136 11.33 -8.27 23.66
N ARG A 137 12.11 -9.31 24.02
CA ARG A 137 12.52 -10.39 23.12
C ARG A 137 11.52 -11.55 23.10
N ASN A 138 10.92 -11.87 24.24
CA ASN A 138 10.20 -13.12 24.47
C ASN A 138 8.69 -12.91 24.57
N VAL A 139 8.09 -12.32 23.54
CA VAL A 139 6.64 -12.09 23.48
C VAL A 139 5.86 -13.42 23.52
N PRO A 140 4.72 -13.50 24.22
CA PRO A 140 3.86 -14.69 24.20
C PRO A 140 3.49 -15.12 22.78
N TYR A 141 3.57 -16.42 22.48
CA TYR A 141 3.31 -16.93 21.13
C TYR A 141 1.85 -16.80 20.69
N ARG A 142 0.93 -17.04 21.62
CA ARG A 142 -0.51 -16.91 21.44
C ARG A 142 -1.08 -16.11 22.60
N MET A 143 -2.09 -15.29 22.31
CA MET A 143 -2.75 -14.49 23.33
C MET A 143 -4.25 -14.49 23.09
N ARG A 144 -5.03 -14.74 24.14
CA ARG A 144 -6.49 -14.60 24.11
C ARG A 144 -6.84 -13.16 24.40
N VAL A 145 -7.64 -12.58 23.52
CA VAL A 145 -7.97 -11.16 23.51
C VAL A 145 -9.46 -11.03 23.28
N ARG A 146 -10.11 -10.15 24.04
CA ARG A 146 -11.49 -9.75 23.81
C ARG A 146 -11.50 -8.40 23.09
N LEU A 147 -12.11 -8.37 21.93
CA LEU A 147 -12.33 -7.16 21.14
C LEU A 147 -13.77 -6.73 21.39
N SER A 148 -13.95 -5.53 21.91
CA SER A 148 -15.27 -4.91 22.10
C SER A 148 -15.34 -3.65 21.25
N ARG A 149 -16.24 -3.63 20.27
CA ARG A 149 -16.51 -2.42 19.50
C ARG A 149 -17.65 -1.66 20.17
N LYS A 150 -17.35 -0.46 20.67
CA LYS A 150 -18.27 0.40 21.42
C LYS A 150 -18.51 1.71 20.68
N ARG A 151 -19.65 2.34 20.97
CA ARG A 151 -19.95 3.69 20.50
C ARG A 151 -19.16 4.70 21.32
N ASN A 152 -18.64 5.72 20.66
CA ASN A 152 -18.00 6.83 21.37
C ASN A 152 -19.09 7.78 21.90
N GLU A 153 -18.92 8.24 23.13
CA GLU A 153 -19.82 9.21 23.77
C GLU A 153 -19.38 10.66 23.46
N ASP A 154 -18.10 10.85 23.15
CA ASP A 154 -17.53 12.17 22.84
C ASP A 154 -17.88 12.62 21.41
N GLU A 155 -18.57 13.77 21.30
CA GLU A 155 -19.00 14.37 20.03
C GLU A 155 -17.81 14.88 19.18
N ASP A 156 -16.68 15.22 19.82
CA ASP A 156 -15.49 15.79 19.16
C ASP A 156 -14.66 14.78 18.33
N SER A 157 -14.99 13.49 18.41
CA SER A 157 -14.22 12.45 17.71
C SER A 157 -14.69 12.26 16.26
N PRO A 158 -13.77 12.13 15.28
CA PRO A 158 -14.15 11.91 13.88
C PRO A 158 -14.77 10.52 13.64
N ASN A 159 -14.63 9.58 14.59
CA ASN A 159 -15.08 8.21 14.47
C ASN A 159 -16.15 7.89 15.52
N LYS A 160 -17.35 7.53 15.08
CA LYS A 160 -18.47 7.15 15.96
C LYS A 160 -18.25 5.86 16.76
N LEU A 161 -17.34 5.00 16.29
CA LEU A 161 -17.07 3.69 16.86
C LEU A 161 -15.58 3.54 17.16
N TYR A 162 -15.25 2.99 18.33
CA TYR A 162 -13.90 2.59 18.68
C TYR A 162 -13.88 1.11 19.09
N THR A 163 -12.73 0.47 18.92
CA THR A 163 -12.52 -0.90 19.41
C THR A 163 -11.62 -0.86 20.63
N LEU A 164 -12.13 -1.35 21.76
CA LEU A 164 -11.35 -1.62 22.95
C LEU A 164 -10.83 -3.06 22.92
N VAL A 165 -9.53 -3.22 23.13
CA VAL A 165 -8.84 -4.50 23.12
C VAL A 165 -8.41 -4.84 24.55
N THR A 166 -9.02 -5.89 25.12
CA THR A 166 -8.75 -6.33 26.50
C THR A 166 -8.11 -7.72 26.54
N TYR A 167 -7.32 -7.97 27.58
CA TYR A 167 -6.67 -9.27 27.79
C TYR A 167 -7.59 -10.22 28.56
N VAL A 168 -7.75 -11.44 28.04
CA VAL A 168 -8.46 -12.52 28.73
C VAL A 168 -7.42 -13.49 29.28
N PRO A 169 -7.26 -13.60 30.61
CA PRO A 169 -6.37 -14.59 31.19
C PRO A 169 -6.93 -15.99 30.95
N VAL A 170 -6.15 -16.84 30.30
CA VAL A 170 -6.50 -18.25 30.05
C VAL A 170 -5.31 -19.13 30.41
N THR A 171 -5.61 -20.29 30.99
CA THR A 171 -4.59 -21.30 31.32
C THR A 171 -4.09 -22.01 30.07
N THR A 172 -4.98 -22.33 29.13
CA THR A 172 -4.64 -23.00 27.86
C THR A 172 -5.27 -22.32 26.65
N CYS A 173 -4.48 -22.11 25.59
CA CYS A 173 -4.93 -21.55 24.31
C CYS A 173 -5.27 -22.61 23.24
N LYS A 174 -5.29 -23.90 23.60
CA LYS A 174 -5.60 -25.02 22.70
C LYS A 174 -7.11 -25.20 22.59
N GLY A 175 -7.63 -25.55 21.41
CA GLY A 175 -9.06 -25.80 21.19
C GLY A 175 -9.98 -24.58 21.24
N LEU A 176 -9.52 -23.42 21.71
CA LEU A 176 -10.34 -22.21 21.79
C LEU A 176 -10.60 -21.61 20.41
N GLN A 177 -11.86 -21.69 19.98
CA GLN A 177 -12.38 -21.04 18.78
C GLN A 177 -12.73 -19.57 19.07
N THR A 178 -13.12 -18.85 18.02
CA THR A 178 -13.66 -17.49 18.15
C THR A 178 -15.06 -17.56 18.72
N VAL A 179 -15.32 -16.82 19.79
CA VAL A 179 -16.60 -16.85 20.49
C VAL A 179 -17.16 -15.43 20.52
N ASN A 180 -18.44 -15.27 20.18
CA ASN A 180 -19.16 -14.02 20.40
C ASN A 180 -19.52 -13.97 21.88
N VAL A 181 -19.16 -12.88 22.56
CA VAL A 181 -19.51 -12.66 23.96
C VAL A 181 -20.63 -11.63 23.99
N ASP A 182 -21.71 -11.96 24.66
CA ASP A 182 -22.80 -11.03 24.88
C ASP A 182 -22.49 -10.25 26.17
N GLU A 183 -22.50 -8.92 26.09
CA GLU A 183 -22.46 -8.06 27.28
C GLU A 183 -23.90 -8.07 27.86
N ASN A 184 -24.16 -8.98 28.82
CA ASN A 184 -25.40 -9.00 29.61
C ASN A 184 -25.34 -8.00 30.77
#